data_AF-A0A2M6WBH7-F1
#
_entry.id   AF-A0A2M6WBH7-F1
#
_cell.length_a   1.000
_cell.length_b   1.000
_cell.length_c   1.000
_cell.angle_alpha   90.00
_cell.angle_beta   90.00
_cell.angle_gamma   90.00
#
_symmetry.space_group_name_H-M   'P 1'
#
loop_
_entity.id
_entity.type
_entity.pdbx_description
1 polymer ?
#
loop_
_entity_poly.entity_id
_entity_poly.type
_entity_poly.pdbx_seq_one_letter_code
_entity_poly.pdbx_strand_id
1 'polypeptide(L)'
;SEARVAVIGATLKEKLFGSDNALEQYIKIGQRNFRVVGVLERQGGSMFFDMDSIVFMPVRTLQKQILGIDYIQFFTVYLKDAAQAYATAADIEDILREEHKITDPKKDDFSVTTMDEAMDMLNTITGGITLLLSAIAAISLLVGGVGIMNI
;
A
#
# COMPACT_ATOMS: atom_id res chain seq x y z
N SER A 1 -23.47 8.98 -0.83
CA SER A 1 -23.87 8.66 -2.21
C SER A 1 -23.27 7.31 -2.59
N GLU A 2 -24.00 6.48 -3.34
CA GLU A 2 -23.51 5.19 -3.87
C GLU A 2 -23.29 5.28 -5.37
N ALA A 3 -22.49 6.27 -5.78
CA ALA A 3 -22.22 6.50 -7.19
C ALA A 3 -21.47 5.30 -7.79
N ARG A 4 -21.97 4.77 -8.91
CA ARG A 4 -21.33 3.70 -9.69
C ARG A 4 -20.31 4.27 -10.65
N VAL A 5 -19.26 4.85 -10.08
CA VAL A 5 -18.15 5.46 -10.81
C VAL A 5 -16.84 4.82 -10.39
N ALA A 6 -15.86 4.81 -11.29
CA ALA A 6 -14.54 4.25 -11.06
C ALA A 6 -13.46 5.14 -11.69
N VAL A 7 -12.28 5.16 -11.07
CA VAL A 7 -11.03 5.67 -11.63
C VAL A 7 -10.09 4.48 -11.80
N ILE A 8 -9.48 4.31 -12.96
CA ILE A 8 -8.66 3.13 -13.28
C ILE A 8 -7.20 3.49 -13.49
N GLY A 9 -6.30 2.57 -13.15
CA GLY A 9 -4.87 2.69 -13.45
C GLY A 9 -4.55 2.59 -14.95
N ALA A 10 -3.38 3.09 -15.34
CA ALA A 10 -2.94 3.17 -16.73
C ALA A 10 -2.89 1.80 -17.44
N THR A 11 -2.37 0.77 -16.78
CA THR A 11 -2.30 -0.59 -17.33
C THR A 11 -3.69 -1.19 -17.54
N LEU A 12 -4.64 -0.93 -16.62
CA LEU A 12 -6.03 -1.36 -16.81
C LEU A 12 -6.71 -0.62 -17.96
N LYS A 13 -6.45 0.69 -18.11
CA LYS A 13 -6.94 1.45 -19.26
C LYS A 13 -6.47 0.83 -20.57
N GLU A 14 -5.18 0.56 -20.70
CA GLU A 14 -4.59 -0.06 -21.91
C GLU A 14 -5.18 -1.44 -22.18
N LYS A 15 -5.36 -2.28 -21.15
CA LYS A 15 -5.91 -3.64 -21.30
C LYS A 15 -7.38 -3.66 -21.71
N LEU A 16 -8.20 -2.76 -21.15
CA LEU A 16 -9.65 -2.76 -21.37
C LEU A 16 -10.08 -1.95 -22.60
N PHE A 17 -9.33 -0.89 -22.93
CA PHE A 17 -9.71 0.07 -23.96
C PHE A 17 -8.63 0.26 -25.03
N GLY A 18 -7.43 -0.30 -24.87
CA GLY A 18 -6.33 -0.14 -25.83
C GLY A 18 -6.00 1.34 -26.05
N SER A 19 -6.01 1.75 -27.32
CA SER A 19 -5.80 3.13 -27.75
C SER A 19 -7.01 4.03 -27.48
N ASP A 20 -8.19 3.46 -27.27
CA ASP A 20 -9.44 4.22 -27.19
C ASP A 20 -9.56 5.00 -25.88
N ASN A 21 -10.46 5.98 -25.86
CA ASN A 21 -10.74 6.76 -24.66
C ASN A 21 -11.57 5.92 -23.67
N ALA A 22 -11.07 5.81 -22.43
CA ALA A 22 -11.77 5.11 -21.36
C ALA A 22 -12.76 6.01 -20.61
N LEU A 23 -12.61 7.34 -20.67
CA LEU A 23 -13.51 8.25 -19.95
C LEU A 23 -14.96 8.12 -20.45
N GLU A 24 -15.90 8.18 -19.51
CA GLU A 24 -17.34 8.02 -19.72
C GLU A 24 -17.77 6.62 -20.21
N GLN A 25 -16.83 5.71 -20.46
CA GLN A 25 -17.13 4.32 -20.78
C GLN A 25 -17.45 3.50 -19.53
N TYR A 26 -18.03 2.32 -19.73
CA TYR A 26 -18.40 1.42 -18.64
C TYR A 26 -17.45 0.23 -18.56
N ILE A 27 -17.01 -0.08 -17.34
CA ILE A 27 -16.32 -1.32 -17.01
C ILE A 27 -17.22 -2.19 -16.13
N LYS A 28 -17.08 -3.51 -16.26
CA LYS A 28 -17.80 -4.47 -15.43
C LYS A 28 -16.90 -4.93 -14.29
N ILE A 29 -17.33 -4.71 -13.06
CA ILE A 29 -16.66 -5.19 -11.84
C ILE A 29 -17.61 -6.15 -11.13
N GLY A 30 -17.21 -7.41 -11.03
CA GLY A 30 -18.11 -8.49 -10.64
C GLY A 30 -19.31 -8.59 -11.60
N GLN A 31 -20.51 -8.33 -11.09
CA GLN A 31 -21.75 -8.38 -11.87
C GLN A 31 -22.32 -7.00 -12.23
N ARG A 32 -21.62 -5.91 -11.89
CA ARG A 32 -22.15 -4.54 -12.00
C ARG A 32 -21.31 -3.67 -12.92
N ASN A 33 -21.96 -2.73 -13.60
CA ASN A 33 -21.31 -1.76 -14.47
C ASN A 33 -20.99 -0.46 -13.72
N PHE A 34 -19.79 0.07 -13.96
CA PHE A 34 -19.27 1.30 -13.37
C PHE A 34 -18.78 2.22 -14.48
N ARG A 35 -19.16 3.49 -14.41
CA ARG A 35 -18.71 4.50 -15.35
C ARG A 35 -17.31 4.97 -14.97
N VAL A 36 -16.38 4.92 -15.93
CA VAL A 36 -15.03 5.43 -15.75
C VAL A 36 -15.06 6.95 -15.80
N VAL A 37 -14.62 7.61 -14.72
CA VAL A 37 -14.61 9.08 -14.59
C VAL A 37 -13.19 9.64 -14.52
N GLY A 38 -12.19 8.77 -14.53
CA GLY A 38 -10.79 9.17 -14.50
C GLY A 38 -9.87 8.00 -14.84
N VAL A 39 -8.68 8.35 -15.30
CA VAL A 39 -7.57 7.41 -15.53
C VAL A 39 -6.36 7.99 -14.81
N LEU A 40 -5.68 7.17 -14.01
CA LEU A 40 -4.45 7.59 -13.34
C LEU A 40 -3.32 7.69 -14.37
N GLU A 41 -2.45 8.68 -14.17
CA GLU A 41 -1.17 8.71 -14.87
C GLU A 41 -0.33 7.49 -14.48
N ARG A 42 0.55 7.08 -15.40
CA ARG A 42 1.41 5.93 -15.17
C ARG A 42 2.41 6.27 -14.07
N GLN A 43 2.32 5.56 -12.95
CA GLN A 43 3.20 5.74 -11.79
C GLN A 43 4.20 4.60 -11.64
N GLY A 44 3.95 3.47 -12.31
CA GLY A 44 4.73 2.24 -12.15
C GLY A 44 4.32 1.46 -10.91
N GLY A 45 4.77 0.20 -10.84
CA GLY A 45 4.58 -0.66 -9.68
C GLY A 45 5.81 -0.67 -8.78
N SER A 46 5.60 -0.69 -7.46
CA SER A 46 6.61 -1.15 -6.52
C SER A 46 6.57 -2.68 -6.42
N MET A 47 7.56 -3.28 -5.77
CA MET A 47 7.57 -4.73 -5.48
C MET A 47 6.32 -5.19 -4.72
N PHE A 48 5.65 -4.29 -3.99
CA PHE A 48 4.51 -4.60 -3.13
C PHE A 48 3.17 -4.13 -3.69
N PHE A 49 3.14 -3.07 -4.50
CA PHE A 49 1.89 -2.48 -5.02
C PHE A 49 2.04 -2.02 -6.47
N ASP A 50 1.12 -2.47 -7.35
CA ASP A 50 1.01 -1.98 -8.72
C ASP A 50 -0.12 -0.94 -8.84
N MET A 51 0.26 0.33 -8.80
CA MET A 51 -0.68 1.46 -8.93
C MET A 51 -1.28 1.55 -10.34
N ASP A 52 -0.61 0.99 -11.35
CA ASP A 52 -1.10 1.06 -12.73
C ASP A 52 -2.22 0.01 -12.99
N SER A 53 -2.36 -0.98 -12.10
CA SER A 53 -3.40 -2.02 -12.19
C SER A 53 -4.52 -1.88 -11.15
N ILE A 54 -4.64 -0.72 -10.49
CA ILE A 54 -5.65 -0.47 -9.44
C ILE A 54 -6.95 0.15 -9.98
N VAL A 55 -8.05 -0.05 -9.24
CA VAL A 55 -9.33 0.64 -9.46
C VAL A 55 -9.76 1.35 -8.18
N PHE A 56 -9.93 2.67 -8.26
CA PHE A 56 -10.53 3.47 -7.20
C PHE A 56 -12.04 3.63 -7.42
N MET A 57 -12.80 3.51 -6.35
CA MET A 57 -14.25 3.75 -6.35
C MET A 57 -14.70 4.28 -4.99
N PRO A 58 -15.88 4.92 -4.89
CA PRO A 58 -16.37 5.43 -3.61
C PRO A 58 -16.51 4.30 -2.58
N VAL A 59 -15.97 4.51 -1.37
CA VAL A 59 -15.91 3.49 -0.31
C VAL A 59 -17.26 2.83 -0.02
N ARG A 60 -18.34 3.63 0.07
CA ARG A 60 -19.70 3.11 0.30
C ARG A 60 -20.19 2.22 -0.84
N THR A 61 -19.80 2.52 -2.08
CA THR A 61 -20.14 1.70 -3.24
C THR A 61 -19.41 0.36 -3.19
N LEU A 62 -18.11 0.36 -2.86
CA LEU A 62 -17.32 -0.86 -2.70
C LEU A 62 -17.89 -1.75 -1.58
N GLN A 63 -18.09 -1.16 -0.40
CA GLN A 63 -18.63 -1.86 0.78
C GLN A 63 -19.98 -2.52 0.51
N LYS A 64 -20.96 -1.77 -0.02
CA LYS A 64 -22.33 -2.28 -0.14
C LYS A 64 -22.61 -3.06 -1.42
N GLN A 65 -21.99 -2.68 -2.54
CA GLN A 65 -22.35 -3.23 -3.85
C GLN A 65 -21.43 -4.35 -4.32
N ILE A 66 -20.21 -4.44 -3.75
CA ILE A 66 -19.19 -5.40 -4.17
C ILE A 66 -18.82 -6.36 -3.03
N LEU A 67 -18.42 -5.83 -1.87
CA LEU A 67 -17.84 -6.64 -0.78
C LEU A 67 -18.86 -7.17 0.23
N GLY A 68 -19.98 -6.46 0.43
CA GLY A 68 -20.97 -6.83 1.46
C GLY A 68 -20.46 -6.66 2.89
N ILE A 69 -19.58 -5.67 3.12
CA ILE A 69 -18.97 -5.39 4.43
C ILE A 69 -19.34 -3.97 4.89
N ASP A 70 -19.19 -3.71 6.19
CA ASP A 70 -19.45 -2.42 6.83
C ASP A 70 -18.22 -1.81 7.52
N TYR A 71 -17.06 -2.47 7.45
CA TYR A 71 -15.78 -1.99 7.95
C TYR A 71 -14.83 -1.53 6.83
N ILE A 72 -13.77 -0.81 7.19
CA ILE A 72 -12.66 -0.44 6.29
C ILE A 72 -11.42 -1.25 6.67
N GLN A 73 -10.61 -1.62 5.68
CA GLN A 73 -9.37 -2.38 5.93
C GLN A 73 -8.22 -1.47 6.38
N PHE A 74 -8.12 -0.29 5.77
CA PHE A 74 -7.17 0.75 6.12
C PHE A 74 -7.66 2.09 5.57
N PHE A 75 -7.10 3.17 6.09
CA PHE A 75 -7.23 4.51 5.52
C PHE A 75 -5.89 5.22 5.63
N THR A 76 -5.66 6.18 4.73
CA THR A 76 -4.45 7.00 4.73
C THR A 76 -4.82 8.41 5.16
N VAL A 77 -4.02 8.99 6.05
CA VAL A 77 -4.16 10.37 6.51
C VAL A 77 -3.02 11.19 5.93
N TYR A 78 -3.36 12.32 5.33
CA TYR A 78 -2.38 13.30 4.86
C TYR A 78 -2.17 14.35 5.93
N LEU A 79 -0.91 14.49 6.37
CA LEU A 79 -0.51 15.46 7.38
C LEU A 79 -0.23 16.81 6.72
N LYS A 80 -0.64 17.90 7.40
CA LYS A 80 -0.26 19.26 7.01
C LYS A 80 1.19 19.57 7.36
N ASP A 81 1.65 19.02 8.48
CA ASP A 81 3.01 19.15 8.99
C ASP A 81 3.52 17.74 9.36
N ALA A 82 4.59 17.31 8.70
CA ALA A 82 5.19 16.00 8.94
C ALA A 82 5.79 15.89 10.36
N ALA A 83 6.20 17.00 10.97
CA ALA A 83 6.72 16.99 12.34
C ALA A 83 5.69 16.55 13.39
N GLN A 84 4.40 16.59 13.04
CA GLN A 84 3.30 16.17 13.90
C GLN A 84 2.91 14.70 13.70
N ALA A 85 3.65 13.91 12.91
CA ALA A 85 3.26 12.55 12.55
C ALA A 85 3.01 11.66 13.77
N TYR A 86 3.95 11.59 14.72
CA TYR A 86 3.82 10.76 15.92
C TYR A 86 2.69 11.22 16.85
N ALA A 87 2.55 12.54 17.04
CA ALA A 87 1.48 13.10 17.86
C ALA A 87 0.11 12.81 17.24
N THR A 88 -0.03 13.02 15.93
CA THR A 88 -1.27 12.72 15.20
C THR A 88 -1.58 11.24 15.20
N ALA A 89 -0.56 10.37 15.10
CA ALA A 89 -0.76 8.93 15.19
C ALA A 89 -1.33 8.53 16.56
N ALA A 90 -0.75 9.03 17.65
CA ALA A 90 -1.26 8.80 19.00
C ALA A 90 -2.71 9.30 19.17
N ASP A 91 -3.03 10.50 18.67
CA ASP A 91 -4.40 11.02 18.71
C ASP A 91 -5.38 10.12 17.94
N ILE A 92 -4.97 9.60 16.78
CA ILE A 92 -5.79 8.65 16.00
C ILE A 92 -5.98 7.35 16.77
N GLU A 93 -4.95 6.82 17.42
CA GLU A 93 -5.08 5.61 18.23
C GLU A 93 -6.10 5.81 19.36
N ASP A 94 -6.03 6.92 20.09
CA ASP A 94 -6.95 7.18 21.20
C ASP A 94 -8.40 7.35 20.73
N ILE A 95 -8.62 8.06 19.62
CA ILE A 95 -9.94 8.19 19.00
C ILE A 95 -10.47 6.82 18.57
N LEU A 96 -9.64 5.98 17.94
CA LEU A 96 -10.06 4.65 17.51
C LEU A 96 -10.35 3.73 18.70
N ARG A 97 -9.58 3.78 19.79
CA ARG A 97 -9.88 3.04 21.03
C ARG A 97 -11.22 3.45 21.60
N GLU A 98 -11.52 4.75 21.65
CA GLU A 98 -12.80 5.26 22.14
C GLU A 98 -13.97 4.79 21.26
N GLU A 99 -13.87 4.98 19.94
CA GLU A 99 -14.92 4.59 18.98
C GLU A 99 -15.15 3.07 18.96
N HIS A 100 -14.08 2.28 19.09
CA HIS A 100 -14.15 0.81 19.13
C HIS A 100 -14.45 0.27 20.54
N LYS A 101 -14.58 1.15 21.55
CA LYS A 101 -14.84 0.81 22.96
C LYS A 101 -13.80 -0.13 23.58
N ILE A 102 -12.54 0.07 23.22
CA ILE A 102 -11.40 -0.71 23.71
C ILE A 102 -10.89 -0.06 24.99
N THR A 103 -10.85 -0.84 26.08
CA THR A 103 -10.37 -0.38 27.41
C THR A 103 -8.98 -0.90 27.75
N ASP A 104 -8.52 -1.95 27.07
CA ASP A 104 -7.19 -2.54 27.24
C ASP A 104 -6.41 -2.35 25.93
N PRO A 105 -5.39 -1.47 25.89
CA PRO A 105 -4.60 -1.21 24.69
C PRO A 105 -3.93 -2.46 24.08
N LYS A 106 -3.77 -3.54 24.85
CA LYS A 106 -3.24 -4.81 24.31
C LYS A 106 -4.24 -5.54 23.42
N LYS A 107 -5.48 -5.07 23.33
CA LYS A 107 -6.56 -5.62 22.53
C LYS A 107 -6.96 -4.71 21.37
N ASP A 108 -6.11 -3.74 21.02
CA ASP A 108 -6.30 -2.93 19.83
C ASP A 108 -6.50 -3.83 18.61
N ASP A 109 -7.58 -3.59 17.86
CA ASP A 109 -7.93 -4.31 16.63
C ASP A 109 -7.50 -3.53 15.36
N PHE A 110 -6.72 -2.47 15.56
CA PHE A 110 -6.18 -1.60 14.53
C PHE A 110 -4.68 -1.36 14.78
N SER A 111 -4.01 -0.76 13.80
CA SER A 111 -2.65 -0.25 13.93
C SER A 111 -2.55 1.08 13.19
N VAL A 112 -1.83 2.02 13.78
CA VAL A 112 -1.49 3.30 13.15
C VAL A 112 0.01 3.27 12.88
N THR A 113 0.40 3.53 11.63
CA THR A 113 1.80 3.49 11.23
C THR A 113 2.14 4.75 10.45
N THR A 114 3.20 5.41 10.87
CA THR A 114 3.74 6.59 10.18
C THR A 114 4.66 6.17 9.03
N MET A 115 4.87 7.07 8.07
CA MET A 115 5.82 6.82 6.99
C MET A 115 7.26 6.69 7.50
N ASP A 116 7.63 7.42 8.55
CA ASP A 116 8.96 7.35 9.15
C ASP A 116 9.20 5.98 9.80
N GLU A 117 8.24 5.46 10.57
CA GLU A 117 8.31 4.10 11.13
C GLU A 117 8.42 3.03 10.04
N ALA A 118 7.65 3.17 8.95
CA ALA A 118 7.74 2.25 7.82
C ALA A 118 9.14 2.27 7.18
N MET A 119 9.74 3.45 7.03
CA MET A 119 11.09 3.61 6.50
C MET A 119 12.16 3.03 7.45
N ASP A 120 12.03 3.24 8.75
CA ASP A 120 12.95 2.68 9.75
C ASP A 120 12.91 1.15 9.78
N MET A 121 11.72 0.56 9.65
CA MET A 121 11.55 -0.89 9.52
C MET A 121 12.26 -1.41 8.26
N LEU A 122 12.09 -0.73 7.12
CA LEU A 122 12.78 -1.10 5.87
C LEU A 122 14.30 -0.98 6.00
N ASN A 123 14.80 0.11 6.60
CA ASN A 123 16.24 0.32 6.85
C ASN A 123 16.82 -0.77 7.75
N THR A 124 16.07 -1.21 8.77
CA THR A 124 16.49 -2.28 9.68
C THR A 124 16.61 -3.61 8.94
N ILE A 125 15.60 -3.97 8.14
CA ILE A 125 15.58 -5.23 7.37
C ILE A 125 16.71 -5.22 6.32
N THR A 126 16.79 -4.16 5.52
CA THR A 126 17.80 -4.04 4.47
C THR A 126 19.21 -4.02 5.05
N GLY A 127 19.45 -3.28 6.14
CA GLY A 127 20.71 -3.26 6.85
C GLY A 127 21.12 -4.65 7.36
N GLY A 128 20.19 -5.42 7.92
CA GLY A 128 20.43 -6.80 8.35
C GLY A 128 20.83 -7.72 7.19
N ILE A 129 20.13 -7.63 6.05
CA ILE A 129 20.47 -8.39 4.83
C ILE A 129 21.84 -7.98 4.30
N THR A 130 22.13 -6.68 4.23
CA THR A 130 23.42 -6.16 3.76
C THR A 130 24.58 -6.66 4.63
N LEU A 131 24.42 -6.65 5.96
CA LEU A 131 25.43 -7.18 6.88
C LEU A 131 25.67 -8.68 6.66
N LEU A 132 24.59 -9.46 6.52
CA LEU A 132 24.68 -10.90 6.26
C LEU A 132 25.44 -11.17 4.95
N LEU A 133 25.05 -10.50 3.86
CA LEU A 133 25.69 -10.67 2.55
C LEU A 133 27.15 -10.22 2.57
N SER A 134 27.47 -9.15 3.28
CA SER A 134 28.84 -8.66 3.44
C SER A 134 29.72 -9.68 4.19
N ALA A 135 29.19 -10.30 5.24
CA ALA A 135 29.90 -11.34 5.98
C ALA A 135 30.16 -12.59 5.11
N ILE A 136 29.15 -13.03 4.33
CA ILE A 136 29.31 -14.14 3.39
C ILE A 136 30.39 -13.80 2.34
N ALA A 137 30.31 -12.61 1.74
CA ALA A 137 31.29 -12.16 0.75
C ALA A 137 32.71 -12.10 1.33
N ALA A 138 32.88 -11.62 2.57
CA ALA A 138 34.16 -11.56 3.25
C ALA A 138 34.74 -12.96 3.52
N ILE A 139 33.92 -13.91 3.98
CA ILE A 139 34.34 -15.31 4.17
C ILE A 139 34.73 -15.94 2.83
N SER A 140 33.92 -15.76 1.78
CA SER A 140 34.22 -16.27 0.45
C SER A 140 35.53 -15.72 -0.11
N LEU A 141 35.80 -14.42 0.09
CA LEU A 141 37.06 -13.79 -0.32
C LEU A 141 38.25 -14.37 0.44
N LEU A 142 38.14 -14.57 1.75
CA LEU A 142 39.19 -15.18 2.57
C LEU A 142 39.51 -16.61 2.12
N VAL A 143 38.48 -17.46 1.94
CA VAL A 143 38.66 -18.85 1.50
C VAL A 143 39.23 -18.92 0.08
N GLY A 144 38.73 -18.10 -0.83
CA GLY A 144 39.26 -17.99 -2.20
C GLY A 144 40.73 -17.55 -2.21
N GLY A 145 41.09 -16.59 -1.35
CA GLY A 145 42.47 -16.10 -1.21
C GLY A 145 43.44 -17.17 -0.71
N VAL A 146 43.06 -17.96 0.30
CA VAL A 146 43.87 -19.09 0.78
C VAL A 146 44.07 -20.15 -0.32
N GLY A 147 43.04 -20.41 -1.12
CA GLY A 147 43.11 -21.35 -2.23
C GLY A 147 44.16 -20.98 -3.28
N ILE A 148 44.29 -19.70 -3.63
CA ILE A 148 45.31 -19.22 -4.58
C ILE A 148 46.72 -19.32 -3.99
N MET A 149 46.89 -19.11 -2.68
CA MET A 149 48.20 -19.20 -2.01
C MET A 149 48.74 -20.63 -1.86
N ASN A 150 47.90 -21.65 -2.01
CA ASN A 150 48.29 -23.06 -1.86
C ASN A 150 48.67 -23.75 -3.19
N ILE A 151 48.56 -23.04 -4.32
CA ILE A 151 49.04 -23.47 -5.64
C ILE A 151 50.39 -22.80 -5.90
#